data_AF-A0A2V6V318-F1
#
_entry.id   AF-A0A2V6V318-F1
#
_cell.length_a   1.000
_cell.length_b   1.000
_cell.length_c   1.000
_cell.angle_alpha   90.00
_cell.angle_beta   90.00
_cell.angle_gamma   90.00
#
_symmetry.space_group_name_H-M   'P 1'
#
loop_
_entity.id
_entity.type
_entity.pdbx_description
1 polymer ?
#
loop_
_entity_poly.entity_id
_entity_poly.type
_entity_poly.pdbx_seq_one_letter_code
_entity_poly.pdbx_strand_id
1 'polypeptide(L)'
;EELVRRLSGGTERVSMFTFMPSGRGMTHAEMREREGYSDGTVGAVQTFLFRGEDGPWTPESLSTLTGVDVVIRLSAALGHLGIYPAVDPLLSRSRLLESSALGREHVEIADRTRQALAVLASAAPDAEALTIARARKLQRFFAQPFFCTEPYTHRPGVTVSVTDALRACREILDGAHDDIPEDAFYFTGGIDEVRSRALRG
;
A
#
# COMPACT_ATOMS: atom_id res chain seq x y z
N GLU A 1 -1.77 -2.00 -6.78
CA GLU A 1 -1.96 -2.34 -8.20
C GLU A 1 -1.29 -3.66 -8.61
N GLU A 2 0.02 -3.82 -8.39
CA GLU A 2 0.74 -5.02 -8.87
C GLU A 2 0.11 -6.35 -8.41
N LEU A 3 -0.26 -6.45 -7.14
CA LEU A 3 -0.95 -7.61 -6.58
C LEU A 3 -2.25 -7.94 -7.35
N VAL A 4 -3.05 -6.93 -7.67
CA VAL A 4 -4.29 -7.09 -8.43
C VAL A 4 -3.98 -7.56 -9.85
N ARG A 5 -3.02 -6.92 -10.55
CA ARG A 5 -2.60 -7.36 -11.89
C ARG A 5 -2.12 -8.82 -11.90
N ARG A 6 -1.45 -9.26 -10.84
CA ARG A 6 -0.96 -10.64 -10.67
C ARG A 6 -2.07 -11.64 -10.39
N LEU A 7 -3.02 -11.30 -9.51
CA LEU A 7 -4.15 -12.16 -9.16
C LEU A 7 -5.22 -12.22 -10.26
N SER A 8 -5.39 -11.14 -11.03
CA SER A 8 -6.35 -11.07 -12.13
C SER A 8 -5.79 -11.59 -13.46
N GLY A 9 -4.47 -11.80 -13.56
CA GLY A 9 -3.86 -12.47 -14.71
C GLY A 9 -4.38 -13.90 -14.78
N GLY A 10 -4.99 -14.29 -15.91
CA GLY A 10 -5.83 -15.48 -16.05
C GLY A 10 -5.21 -16.83 -15.65
N THR A 11 -5.97 -17.91 -15.88
CA THR A 11 -5.72 -19.28 -15.39
C THR A 11 -4.40 -19.94 -15.83
N GLU A 12 -3.58 -19.27 -16.63
CA GLU A 12 -2.28 -19.76 -17.11
C GLU A 12 -1.17 -19.67 -16.04
N ARG A 13 -1.45 -19.05 -14.88
CA ARG A 13 -0.49 -18.92 -13.77
C ARG A 13 -0.94 -19.71 -12.55
N VAL A 14 -0.02 -20.50 -12.01
CA VAL A 14 -0.18 -21.18 -10.73
C VAL A 14 0.18 -20.22 -9.60
N SER A 15 -0.72 -20.01 -8.66
CA SER A 15 -0.46 -19.19 -7.46
C SER A 15 -0.12 -20.08 -6.27
N MET A 16 1.04 -19.88 -5.67
CA MET A 16 1.48 -20.57 -4.46
C MET A 16 1.43 -19.58 -3.28
N PHE A 17 0.81 -19.99 -2.19
CA PHE A 17 0.73 -19.20 -0.95
C PHE A 17 1.47 -19.95 0.15
N THR A 18 2.58 -19.38 0.64
CA THR A 18 3.44 -20.04 1.62
C THR A 18 3.59 -19.20 2.87
N PHE A 19 3.31 -19.81 4.02
CA PHE A 19 3.58 -19.22 5.32
C PHE A 19 5.01 -19.55 5.75
N MET A 20 5.81 -18.51 5.95
CA MET A 20 7.14 -18.61 6.52
C MET A 20 7.02 -18.55 8.05
N PRO A 21 7.33 -19.64 8.76
CA PRO A 21 7.31 -19.62 10.23
C PRO A 21 8.35 -18.63 10.75
N SER A 22 7.94 -17.77 11.66
CA SER A 22 8.85 -16.86 12.35
C SER A 22 9.77 -17.61 13.32
N GLY A 23 10.99 -17.11 13.53
CA GLY A 23 11.89 -17.56 14.61
C GLY A 23 12.88 -18.69 14.29
N ARG A 24 13.04 -19.13 13.04
CA ARG A 24 14.09 -20.12 12.67
C ARG A 24 15.37 -19.53 12.07
N GLY A 25 15.49 -18.21 11.95
CA GLY A 25 16.65 -17.57 11.33
C GLY A 25 16.83 -17.91 9.84
N MET A 26 15.85 -18.59 9.23
CA MET A 26 15.90 -18.98 7.83
C MET A 26 15.60 -17.77 6.95
N THR A 27 16.60 -17.38 6.18
CA THR A 27 16.52 -16.31 5.19
C THR A 27 15.62 -16.72 4.02
N HIS A 28 15.12 -15.72 3.29
CA HIS A 28 14.36 -15.95 2.05
C HIS A 28 15.16 -16.78 1.03
N ALA A 29 16.47 -16.56 0.96
CA ALA A 29 17.37 -17.29 0.07
C ALA A 29 17.46 -18.78 0.44
N GLU A 30 17.68 -19.10 1.72
CA GLU A 30 17.73 -20.48 2.21
C GLU A 30 16.40 -21.22 2.03
N MET A 31 15.28 -20.52 2.22
CA MET A 31 13.96 -21.09 1.92
C MET A 31 13.83 -21.39 0.42
N ARG A 32 14.20 -20.44 -0.46
CA ARG A 32 14.13 -20.65 -1.91
C ARG A 32 14.94 -21.86 -2.34
N GLU A 33 16.17 -21.97 -1.84
CA GLU A 33 17.06 -23.10 -2.12
C GLU A 33 16.48 -24.43 -1.63
N ARG A 34 15.97 -24.48 -0.40
CA ARG A 34 15.36 -25.70 0.18
C ARG A 34 14.13 -26.17 -0.59
N GLU A 35 13.28 -25.25 -1.03
CA GLU A 35 12.06 -25.55 -1.79
C GLU A 35 12.36 -25.75 -3.30
N GLY A 36 13.63 -25.74 -3.72
CA GLY A 36 14.04 -26.02 -5.09
C GLY A 36 13.77 -24.90 -6.09
N TYR A 37 13.55 -23.66 -5.63
CA TYR A 37 13.40 -22.50 -6.51
C TYR A 37 14.76 -22.13 -7.12
N SER A 38 14.95 -22.41 -8.41
CA SER A 38 16.07 -21.85 -9.18
C SER A 38 15.82 -20.37 -9.53
N ASP A 39 16.85 -19.62 -9.90
CA ASP A 39 16.69 -18.26 -10.43
C ASP A 39 16.00 -18.20 -11.80
N GLY A 40 15.64 -19.36 -12.37
CA GLY A 40 15.10 -19.52 -13.71
C GLY A 40 13.63 -19.90 -13.80
N THR A 41 12.85 -19.94 -12.72
CA THR A 41 11.39 -20.22 -12.81
C THR A 41 10.63 -19.00 -13.32
N VAL A 42 10.80 -18.74 -14.61
CA VAL A 42 10.18 -17.64 -15.35
C VAL A 42 8.77 -18.06 -15.78
N GLY A 43 7.76 -17.38 -15.23
CA GLY A 43 6.49 -17.12 -15.93
C GLY A 43 5.24 -17.89 -15.50
N ALA A 44 5.35 -19.14 -15.06
CA ALA A 44 4.17 -19.98 -14.79
C ALA A 44 3.73 -20.01 -13.30
N VAL A 45 4.63 -19.70 -12.37
CA VAL A 45 4.35 -19.77 -10.93
C VAL A 45 4.55 -18.41 -10.28
N GLN A 46 3.53 -17.92 -9.58
CA GLN A 46 3.62 -16.74 -8.71
C GLN A 46 3.53 -17.16 -7.25
N THR A 47 4.49 -16.73 -6.44
CA THR A 47 4.56 -17.11 -5.02
C THR A 47 4.29 -15.92 -4.12
N PHE A 48 3.33 -16.08 -3.23
CA PHE A 48 3.00 -15.14 -2.15
C PHE A 48 3.54 -15.68 -0.85
N LEU A 49 4.42 -14.91 -0.21
CA LEU A 49 5.05 -15.27 1.05
C LEU A 49 4.40 -14.47 2.18
N PHE A 50 3.86 -15.18 3.16
CA PHE A 50 3.39 -14.58 4.41
C PHE A 50 4.46 -14.82 5.47
N ARG A 51 5.01 -13.73 5.99
CA ARG A 51 6.09 -13.77 6.98
C ARG A 51 5.66 -13.05 8.25
N GLY A 52 5.88 -13.71 9.39
CA GLY A 52 5.78 -13.07 10.71
C GLY A 52 6.96 -12.13 10.97
N GLU A 53 6.83 -11.22 11.93
CA GLU A 53 7.89 -10.28 12.27
C GLU A 53 9.03 -10.98 13.02
N ASP A 54 10.20 -11.13 12.39
CA ASP A 54 11.41 -11.70 13.01
C ASP A 54 12.41 -10.63 13.49
N GLY A 55 12.02 -9.35 13.38
CA GLY A 55 12.90 -8.22 13.66
C GLY A 55 12.41 -6.92 13.02
N PRO A 56 13.11 -5.80 13.27
CA PRO A 56 12.71 -4.50 12.75
C PRO A 56 12.79 -4.47 11.23
N TRP A 57 11.74 -3.95 10.60
CA TRP A 57 11.74 -3.74 9.16
C TRP A 57 12.45 -2.42 8.83
N THR A 58 13.69 -2.54 8.41
CA THR A 58 14.55 -1.43 7.98
C THR A 58 14.85 -1.52 6.47
N PRO A 59 15.36 -0.44 5.84
CA PRO A 59 15.85 -0.50 4.45
C PRO A 59 16.85 -1.64 4.21
N GLU A 60 17.70 -1.95 5.19
CA GLU A 60 18.65 -3.07 5.13
C GLU A 60 17.93 -4.41 5.14
N SER A 61 16.92 -4.60 5.99
CA SER A 61 16.12 -5.84 5.98
C SER A 61 15.40 -6.05 4.65
N LEU A 62 14.94 -4.96 4.01
CA LEU A 62 14.29 -5.00 2.70
C LEU A 62 15.26 -5.36 1.58
N SER A 63 16.52 -4.94 1.67
CA SER A 63 17.54 -5.26 0.65
C SER A 63 17.88 -6.75 0.61
N THR A 64 17.69 -7.47 1.73
CA THR A 64 17.86 -8.94 1.78
C THR A 64 16.79 -9.71 0.97
N LEU A 65 15.68 -9.07 0.62
CA LEU A 65 14.61 -9.66 -0.19
C LEU A 65 14.92 -9.52 -1.68
N THR A 66 16.12 -9.92 -2.09
CA THR A 66 16.52 -9.96 -3.50
C THR A 66 15.62 -10.93 -4.27
N GLY A 67 15.23 -10.57 -5.49
CA GLY A 67 14.32 -11.37 -6.30
C GLY A 67 12.83 -11.17 -6.02
N VAL A 68 12.44 -10.63 -4.87
CA VAL A 68 11.02 -10.35 -4.55
C VAL A 68 10.56 -9.10 -5.29
N ASP A 69 9.52 -9.25 -6.12
CA ASP A 69 8.96 -8.15 -6.91
C ASP A 69 8.15 -7.14 -6.10
N VAL A 70 7.35 -7.64 -5.15
CA VAL A 70 6.42 -6.87 -4.33
C VAL A 70 6.62 -7.21 -2.87
N VAL A 71 6.72 -6.18 -2.04
CA VAL A 71 6.67 -6.30 -0.59
C VAL A 71 5.54 -5.40 -0.10
N ILE A 72 4.56 -6.00 0.57
CA ILE A 72 3.48 -5.28 1.25
C ILE A 72 3.70 -5.48 2.75
N ARG A 73 4.11 -4.42 3.44
CA ARG A 73 4.23 -4.44 4.91
C ARG A 73 2.91 -4.01 5.52
N LEU A 74 2.40 -4.80 6.47
CA LEU A 74 1.29 -4.39 7.34
C LEU A 74 1.87 -3.80 8.64
N SER A 75 1.45 -2.59 8.99
CA SER A 75 1.94 -1.83 10.14
C SER A 75 0.94 -1.86 11.29
N ALA A 76 1.40 -2.30 12.46
CA ALA A 76 0.61 -2.22 13.69
C ALA A 76 0.25 -0.76 14.05
N ALA A 77 1.14 0.20 13.77
CA ALA A 77 0.89 1.60 14.05
C ALA A 77 -0.31 2.16 13.25
N LEU A 78 -0.41 1.82 11.95
CA LEU A 78 -1.57 2.18 11.14
C LEU A 78 -2.84 1.48 11.63
N GLY A 79 -2.72 0.21 12.06
CA GLY A 79 -3.82 -0.53 12.67
C GLY A 79 -4.35 0.13 13.96
N HIS A 80 -3.47 0.61 14.85
CA HIS A 80 -3.87 1.35 16.05
C HIS A 80 -4.55 2.69 15.73
N LEU A 81 -4.22 3.31 14.60
CA LEU A 81 -4.90 4.50 14.10
C LEU A 81 -6.24 4.18 13.40
N GLY A 82 -6.62 2.91 13.29
CA GLY A 82 -7.84 2.47 12.60
C GLY A 82 -7.76 2.55 11.08
N ILE A 83 -6.56 2.73 10.50
CA ILE A 83 -6.38 2.80 9.05
C ILE A 83 -6.29 1.38 8.49
N TYR A 84 -7.33 0.97 7.74
CA TYR A 84 -7.41 -0.35 7.11
C TYR A 84 -7.62 -0.24 5.59
N PRO A 85 -6.83 -0.97 4.78
CA PRO A 85 -5.78 -1.90 5.19
C PRO A 85 -4.57 -1.18 5.77
N ALA A 86 -3.95 -1.77 6.78
CA ALA A 86 -2.81 -1.19 7.49
C ALA A 86 -1.50 -1.30 6.68
N VAL A 87 -1.54 -1.05 5.37
CA VAL A 87 -0.35 -1.13 4.49
C VAL A 87 0.54 0.07 4.76
N ASP A 88 1.79 -0.20 5.14
CA ASP A 88 2.82 0.82 5.31
C ASP A 88 3.31 1.30 3.94
N PRO A 89 3.00 2.53 3.52
CA PRO A 89 3.38 3.03 2.21
C PRO A 89 4.87 3.35 2.12
N LEU A 90 5.60 3.50 3.23
CA LEU A 90 7.03 3.84 3.23
C LEU A 90 7.90 2.59 3.16
N LEU A 91 7.43 1.49 3.75
CA LEU A 91 8.17 0.23 3.84
C LEU A 91 7.63 -0.89 2.94
N SER A 92 6.58 -0.59 2.19
CA SER A 92 6.15 -1.39 1.03
C SER A 92 6.84 -0.93 -0.25
N ARG A 93 7.13 -1.87 -1.16
CA ARG A 93 7.76 -1.60 -2.46
C ARG A 93 7.19 -2.49 -3.56
N SER A 94 7.36 -2.04 -4.80
CA SER A 94 6.94 -2.75 -6.01
C SER A 94 7.91 -2.39 -7.13
N ARG A 95 8.44 -3.41 -7.83
CA ARG A 95 9.30 -3.21 -9.01
C ARG A 95 8.58 -2.49 -10.15
N LEU A 96 7.24 -2.51 -10.19
CA LEU A 96 6.50 -1.77 -11.22
C LEU A 96 6.75 -0.26 -11.16
N LEU A 97 6.94 0.31 -9.96
CA LEU A 97 7.22 1.73 -9.77
C LEU A 97 8.60 2.15 -10.31
N GLU A 98 9.51 1.20 -10.44
CA GLU A 98 10.87 1.39 -11.00
C GLU A 98 10.93 1.02 -12.49
N SER A 99 9.86 0.43 -13.03
CA SER A 99 9.80 -0.07 -14.41
C SER A 99 9.26 0.98 -15.38
N SER A 100 9.65 0.87 -16.66
CA SER A 100 9.03 1.64 -17.75
C SER A 100 7.59 1.22 -18.08
N ALA A 101 7.03 0.23 -17.38
CA ALA A 101 5.68 -0.28 -17.60
C ALA A 101 4.57 0.62 -17.00
N LEU A 102 4.93 1.59 -16.15
CA LEU A 102 4.02 2.60 -15.64
C LEU A 102 4.24 3.94 -16.34
N GLY A 103 3.14 4.68 -16.55
CA GLY A 103 3.22 6.04 -17.07
C GLY A 103 3.92 6.98 -16.09
N ARG A 104 4.61 7.99 -16.61
CA ARG A 104 5.35 8.98 -15.81
C ARG A 104 4.50 9.64 -14.73
N GLU A 105 3.26 10.01 -15.06
CA GLU A 105 2.33 10.63 -14.11
C GLU A 105 2.02 9.70 -12.91
N HIS A 106 1.89 8.40 -13.14
CA HIS A 106 1.66 7.44 -12.07
C HIS A 106 2.83 7.46 -11.08
N VAL A 107 4.06 7.32 -11.60
CA VAL A 107 5.28 7.27 -10.78
C VAL A 107 5.45 8.57 -10.00
N GLU A 108 5.21 9.72 -10.64
CA GLU A 108 5.29 11.03 -10.01
C GLU A 108 4.28 11.19 -8.86
N ILE A 109 3.01 10.84 -9.08
CA ILE A 109 1.98 10.93 -8.03
C ILE A 109 2.31 9.98 -6.87
N ALA A 110 2.77 8.76 -7.16
CA ALA A 110 3.16 7.80 -6.14
C ALA A 110 4.33 8.32 -5.29
N ASP A 111 5.37 8.89 -5.92
CA ASP A 111 6.53 9.45 -5.23
C ASP A 111 6.14 10.65 -4.34
N ARG A 112 5.40 11.62 -4.88
CA ARG A 112 4.89 12.76 -4.12
C ARG A 112 4.04 12.33 -2.93
N THR A 113 3.20 11.29 -3.11
CA THR A 113 2.38 10.75 -2.03
C THR A 113 3.24 10.13 -0.92
N ARG A 114 4.28 9.36 -1.28
CA ARG A 114 5.22 8.78 -0.32
C ARG A 114 6.01 9.86 0.42
N GLN A 115 6.44 10.91 -0.27
CA GLN A 115 7.15 12.05 0.35
C GLN A 115 6.27 12.75 1.38
N ALA A 116 5.00 13.05 1.05
CA ALA A 116 4.07 13.66 2.00
C ALA A 116 3.86 12.78 3.26
N LEU A 117 3.71 11.47 3.08
CA LEU A 117 3.56 10.52 4.18
C LEU A 117 4.85 10.35 5.00
N ALA A 118 6.01 10.48 4.37
CA ALA A 118 7.30 10.47 5.07
C ALA A 118 7.48 11.70 5.96
N VAL A 119 7.05 12.87 5.49
CA VAL A 119 7.02 14.11 6.30
C VAL A 119 6.10 13.94 7.52
N LEU A 120 4.91 13.35 7.33
CA LEU A 120 4.01 13.06 8.43
C LEU A 120 4.63 12.07 9.43
N ALA A 121 5.28 11.02 8.94
CA ALA A 121 5.88 9.98 9.78
C ALA A 121 7.11 10.47 10.56
N SER A 122 7.91 11.38 10.01
CA SER A 122 9.10 11.92 10.67
C SER A 122 8.77 12.98 11.72
N ALA A 123 7.53 13.47 11.76
CA ALA A 123 7.12 14.62 12.59
C ALA A 123 8.10 15.80 12.45
N ALA A 124 8.53 16.07 11.21
CA ALA A 124 9.53 17.08 10.94
C ALA A 124 9.10 18.45 11.51
N PRO A 125 9.91 19.08 12.38
CA PRO A 125 9.51 20.28 13.11
C PRO A 125 9.32 21.49 12.20
N ASP A 126 10.04 21.54 11.08
CA ASP A 126 9.99 22.64 10.10
C ASP A 126 8.99 22.38 8.96
N ALA A 127 8.23 21.28 9.02
CA ALA A 127 7.24 20.98 7.98
C ALA A 127 6.07 21.97 8.04
N GLU A 128 5.71 22.51 6.88
CA GLU A 128 4.60 23.44 6.75
C GLU A 128 3.28 22.78 7.20
N ALA A 129 2.47 23.52 7.97
CA ALA A 129 1.21 23.02 8.51
C ALA A 129 0.27 22.47 7.43
N LEU A 130 0.22 23.12 6.26
CA LEU A 130 -0.57 22.65 5.12
C LEU A 130 -0.06 21.31 4.58
N THR A 131 1.26 21.11 4.52
CA THR A 131 1.86 19.84 4.09
C THR A 131 1.47 18.71 5.04
N ILE A 132 1.51 18.95 6.36
CA ILE A 132 1.08 17.98 7.37
C ILE A 132 -0.42 17.67 7.22
N ALA A 133 -1.26 18.69 7.04
CA ALA A 133 -2.70 18.52 6.88
C ALA A 133 -3.04 17.68 5.64
N ARG A 134 -2.42 17.95 4.49
CA ARG A 134 -2.60 17.15 3.26
C ARG A 134 -2.11 15.72 3.45
N ALA A 135 -0.99 15.50 4.13
CA ALA A 135 -0.48 14.17 4.43
C ALA A 135 -1.43 13.37 5.35
N ARG A 136 -2.06 14.03 6.34
CA ARG A 136 -3.10 13.40 7.18
C ARG A 136 -4.34 13.01 6.39
N LYS A 137 -4.79 13.89 5.48
CA LYS A 137 -5.89 13.58 4.54
C LYS A 137 -5.56 12.37 3.68
N LEU A 138 -4.35 12.28 3.13
CA LEU A 138 -3.88 11.10 2.39
C LEU A 138 -3.86 9.83 3.25
N GLN A 139 -3.34 9.91 4.48
CA GLN A 139 -3.30 8.77 5.40
C GLN A 139 -4.72 8.23 5.68
N ARG A 140 -5.69 9.13 5.92
CA ARG A 140 -7.10 8.75 6.11
C ARG A 140 -7.76 8.24 4.84
N PHE A 141 -7.45 8.84 3.69
CA PHE A 141 -7.98 8.46 2.38
C PHE A 141 -7.59 7.03 1.99
N PHE A 142 -6.45 6.55 2.45
CA PHE A 142 -6.04 5.15 2.24
C PHE A 142 -6.80 4.13 3.09
N ALA A 143 -7.63 4.56 4.05
CA ALA A 143 -8.59 3.68 4.67
C ALA A 143 -9.75 3.40 3.71
N GLN A 144 -9.98 2.13 3.37
CA GLN A 144 -10.97 1.69 2.40
C GLN A 144 -11.88 0.60 2.99
N PRO A 145 -13.21 0.71 2.86
CA PRO A 145 -14.13 -0.32 3.35
C PRO A 145 -14.04 -1.57 2.46
N PHE A 146 -13.98 -2.74 3.08
CA PHE A 146 -13.86 -4.02 2.39
C PHE A 146 -15.17 -4.78 2.33
N PHE A 147 -15.44 -5.42 1.20
CA PHE A 147 -16.61 -6.30 1.03
C PHE A 147 -16.65 -7.41 2.09
N CYS A 148 -15.48 -7.96 2.46
CA CYS A 148 -15.41 -9.02 3.48
C CYS A 148 -15.68 -8.53 4.91
N THR A 149 -15.60 -7.21 5.16
CA THR A 149 -15.84 -6.64 6.49
C THR A 149 -17.23 -6.01 6.63
N GLU A 150 -18.03 -5.97 5.57
CA GLU A 150 -19.41 -5.45 5.61
C GLU A 150 -20.27 -6.08 6.73
N PRO A 151 -20.25 -7.41 6.97
CA PRO A 151 -21.09 -8.02 8.01
C PRO A 151 -20.77 -7.53 9.42
N TYR A 152 -19.54 -7.04 9.65
CA TYR A 152 -19.04 -6.63 10.96
C TYR A 152 -19.02 -5.10 11.13
N THR A 153 -18.83 -4.37 10.04
CA THR A 153 -18.68 -2.91 10.05
C THR A 153 -19.95 -2.17 9.69
N HIS A 154 -20.91 -2.85 9.05
CA HIS A 154 -22.12 -2.26 8.46
C HIS A 154 -21.83 -1.12 7.47
N ARG A 155 -20.62 -1.08 6.92
CA ARG A 155 -20.22 -0.15 5.86
C ARG A 155 -20.11 -0.94 4.55
N PRO A 156 -20.77 -0.51 3.46
CA PRO A 156 -20.63 -1.18 2.18
C PRO A 156 -19.18 -1.08 1.69
N GLY A 157 -18.65 -2.19 1.21
CA GLY A 157 -17.37 -2.30 0.58
C GLY A 157 -17.36 -1.55 -0.75
N VAL A 158 -16.17 -1.11 -1.15
CA VAL A 158 -16.01 -0.32 -2.37
C VAL A 158 -14.79 -0.77 -3.15
N THR A 159 -14.87 -0.64 -4.47
CA THR A 159 -13.73 -0.79 -5.38
C THR A 159 -13.36 0.56 -5.92
N VAL A 160 -12.07 0.89 -5.89
CA VAL A 160 -11.52 2.15 -6.43
C VAL A 160 -10.68 1.83 -7.65
N SER A 161 -10.92 2.52 -8.76
CA SER A 161 -10.09 2.36 -9.97
C SER A 161 -8.71 2.99 -9.75
N VAL A 162 -7.69 2.50 -10.46
CA VAL A 162 -6.33 3.09 -10.40
C VAL A 162 -6.36 4.56 -10.81
N THR A 163 -7.13 4.88 -11.86
CA THR A 163 -7.28 6.25 -12.36
C THR A 163 -7.89 7.18 -11.31
N ASP A 164 -8.94 6.74 -10.62
CA ASP A 164 -9.60 7.55 -9.60
C ASP A 164 -8.71 7.73 -8.36
N ALA A 165 -7.97 6.69 -7.97
CA ALA A 165 -7.01 6.75 -6.86
C ALA A 165 -5.89 7.75 -7.16
N LEU A 166 -5.29 7.70 -8.37
CA LEU A 166 -4.24 8.63 -8.78
C LEU A 166 -4.76 10.08 -8.85
N ARG A 167 -5.94 10.28 -9.44
CA ARG A 167 -6.61 11.57 -9.49
C ARG A 167 -6.82 12.13 -8.08
N ALA A 168 -7.36 11.34 -7.16
CA ALA A 168 -7.62 11.76 -5.79
C ALA A 168 -6.31 12.13 -5.05
N CYS A 169 -5.27 11.30 -5.15
CA CYS A 169 -3.97 11.60 -4.55
C CYS A 169 -3.40 12.92 -5.09
N ARG A 170 -3.46 13.12 -6.41
CA ARG A 170 -3.01 14.36 -7.05
C ARG A 170 -3.79 15.58 -6.55
N GLU A 171 -5.12 15.51 -6.56
CA GLU A 171 -5.97 16.62 -6.11
C GLU A 171 -5.72 16.98 -4.63
N ILE A 172 -5.51 15.99 -3.76
CA ILE A 172 -5.19 16.23 -2.34
C ILE A 172 -3.81 16.88 -2.21
N LEU A 173 -2.80 16.40 -2.94
CA LEU A 173 -1.45 16.95 -2.91
C LEU A 173 -1.38 18.38 -3.46
N ASP A 174 -2.16 18.67 -4.51
CA ASP A 174 -2.24 19.97 -5.17
C ASP A 174 -3.09 20.98 -4.36
N GLY A 175 -3.77 20.55 -3.30
CA GLY A 175 -4.53 21.40 -2.38
C GLY A 175 -5.98 21.67 -2.78
N ALA A 176 -6.52 20.92 -3.76
CA ALA A 176 -7.90 21.11 -4.23
C ALA A 176 -8.98 20.81 -3.17
N HIS A 177 -8.59 20.15 -2.07
CA HIS A 177 -9.47 19.75 -0.95
C HIS A 177 -8.98 20.27 0.39
N ASP A 178 -8.23 21.37 0.41
CA ASP A 178 -7.67 21.93 1.65
C ASP A 178 -8.75 22.41 2.63
N ASP A 179 -9.89 22.86 2.12
CA ASP A 179 -11.08 23.27 2.85
C ASP A 179 -11.86 22.11 3.50
N ILE A 180 -11.68 20.88 2.99
CA ILE A 180 -12.40 19.71 3.50
C ILE A 180 -11.76 19.19 4.81
N PRO A 181 -12.55 18.91 5.87
CA PRO A 181 -12.06 18.30 7.10
C PRO A 181 -11.42 16.91 6.90
N GLU A 182 -10.40 16.57 7.67
CA GLU A 182 -9.68 15.28 7.58
C GLU A 182 -10.61 14.06 7.72
N ASP A 183 -11.63 14.15 8.58
CA ASP A 183 -12.55 13.04 8.85
C ASP A 183 -13.40 12.65 7.64
N ALA A 184 -13.62 13.57 6.69
CA ALA A 184 -14.36 13.28 5.46
C ALA A 184 -13.61 12.27 4.56
N PHE A 185 -12.29 12.14 4.71
CA PHE A 185 -11.46 11.22 3.93
C PHE A 185 -11.47 9.78 4.46
N TYR A 186 -11.95 9.56 5.68
CA TYR A 186 -11.86 8.26 6.34
C TYR A 186 -12.88 7.25 5.80
N PHE A 187 -12.42 6.06 5.41
CA PHE A 187 -13.25 4.98 4.84
C PHE A 187 -14.16 5.46 3.71
N THR A 188 -13.55 5.95 2.63
CA THR A 188 -14.24 6.42 1.42
C THR A 188 -13.83 5.60 0.19
N GLY A 189 -14.70 5.58 -0.82
CA GLY A 189 -14.47 4.92 -2.10
C GLY A 189 -13.90 5.81 -3.19
N GLY A 190 -13.64 7.09 -2.90
CA GLY A 190 -13.12 8.03 -3.88
C GLY A 190 -13.41 9.48 -3.49
N ILE A 191 -12.80 10.41 -4.22
CA ILE A 191 -12.86 11.83 -3.89
C ILE A 191 -14.26 12.44 -4.01
N ASP A 192 -15.10 11.90 -4.89
CA ASP A 192 -16.48 12.36 -5.06
C ASP A 192 -17.32 12.08 -3.80
N GLU A 193 -17.08 10.94 -3.14
CA GLU A 193 -17.71 10.62 -1.86
C GLU A 193 -17.22 11.56 -0.74
N VAL A 194 -15.92 11.86 -0.70
CA VAL A 194 -15.33 12.81 0.25
C VAL A 194 -16.03 14.16 0.17
N ARG A 195 -16.17 14.71 -1.05
CA ARG A 195 -16.88 15.98 -1.29
C ARG A 195 -18.35 15.89 -0.86
N SER A 196 -19.02 14.79 -1.18
CA SER A 196 -20.41 14.56 -0.79
C SER A 196 -20.60 14.48 0.73
N ARG A 197 -19.62 13.95 1.48
CA ARG A 197 -19.65 13.94 2.94
C ARG A 197 -19.40 15.32 3.52
N ALA A 198 -18.46 16.09 2.94
CA ALA A 198 -18.17 17.45 3.35
C ALA A 198 -19.39 18.40 3.24
N LEU A 199 -20.26 18.18 2.25
CA LEU A 199 -21.50 18.94 2.09
C LEU A 199 -22.62 18.55 3.06
N ARG A 200 -22.49 17.41 3.75
CA ARG A 200 -23.53 16.84 4.64
C ARG A 200 -23.21 16.99 6.13
N GLY A 201 -21.98 17.31 6.48
CA GLY A 201 -21.52 17.57 7.86
C GLY A 201 -21.45 19.05 8.15
#